data_AF-A0A5C6M7C1-F1
#
_entry.id   AF-A0A5C6M7C1-F1
#
_cell.length_a   1.000
_cell.length_b   1.000
_cell.length_c   1.000
_cell.angle_alpha   90.00
_cell.angle_beta   90.00
_cell.angle_gamma   90.00
#
_symmetry.space_group_name_H-M   'P 1'
#
loop_
_entity.id
_entity.type
_entity.pdbx_description
1 polymer ?
#
loop_
_entity_poly.entity_id
_entity_poly.type
_entity_poly.pdbx_seq_one_letter_code
_entity_poly.pdbx_strand_id
1 'polypeptide(L)'
;MKQVKKNSTLLLSILVMIIAIVWIRVGGDNFSLSNAYFYIGICLILLGICFILGQAQLFAGWFKRRDKGESKEDYAERKIDVRSVGSKKNRPLKISPFMRGCFIIGMVMIVVAVVVTL
;
A
#
# COMPACT_ATOMS: atom_id res chain seq x y z
N MET A 1 11.07 -18.99 3.21
CA MET A 1 10.23 -18.01 2.46
C MET A 1 10.51 -16.53 2.78
N LYS A 2 10.86 -16.12 4.02
CA LYS A 2 11.21 -14.70 4.32
C LYS A 2 12.41 -14.17 3.51
N GLN A 3 13.45 -14.99 3.33
CA GLN A 3 14.65 -14.62 2.54
C GLN A 3 14.32 -14.41 1.05
N VAL A 4 13.53 -15.29 0.45
CA VAL A 4 13.13 -15.20 -0.97
C VAL A 4 12.37 -13.89 -1.26
N LYS A 5 11.45 -13.49 -0.38
CA LYS A 5 10.69 -12.23 -0.54
C LYS A 5 11.58 -10.98 -0.38
N LYS A 6 12.53 -11.00 0.55
CA LYS A 6 13.50 -9.89 0.72
C LYS A 6 14.37 -9.73 -0.53
N ASN A 7 14.83 -10.84 -1.10
CA ASN A 7 15.64 -10.83 -2.31
C ASN A 7 14.84 -10.34 -3.52
N SER A 8 13.55 -10.69 -3.62
CA SER A 8 12.70 -10.24 -4.71
C SER A 8 12.49 -8.71 -4.73
N THR A 9 12.29 -8.06 -3.59
CA THR A 9 12.20 -6.59 -3.53
C THR A 9 13.50 -5.92 -3.96
N LEU A 10 14.65 -6.43 -3.51
CA LEU A 10 15.96 -5.91 -3.90
C LEU A 10 16.20 -6.08 -5.40
N LEU A 11 15.93 -7.26 -5.95
CA LEU A 11 16.04 -7.53 -7.39
C LEU A 11 15.15 -6.59 -8.21
N LEU A 12 13.91 -6.34 -7.77
CA LEU A 12 13.03 -5.39 -8.46
C LEU A 12 13.56 -3.96 -8.40
N SER A 13 14.09 -3.52 -7.26
CA SER A 13 14.68 -2.17 -7.14
C SER A 13 15.93 -2.02 -8.04
N ILE A 14 16.75 -3.05 -8.16
CA ILE A 14 17.90 -3.07 -9.07
C ILE A 14 17.43 -3.01 -10.52
N LEU A 15 16.41 -3.79 -10.88
CA LEU A 15 15.82 -3.77 -12.22
C LEU A 15 15.31 -2.36 -12.60
N VAL A 16 14.60 -1.70 -11.68
CA VAL A 16 14.13 -0.31 -11.85
C VAL A 16 15.31 0.64 -12.13
N MET A 17 16.41 0.53 -11.38
CA MET A 17 17.60 1.34 -11.64
C MET A 17 18.24 1.04 -13.00
N ILE A 18 18.31 -0.23 -13.40
CA ILE A 18 18.87 -0.63 -14.71
C ILE A 18 18.03 -0.03 -15.85
N ILE A 19 16.70 -0.09 -15.76
CA ILE A 19 15.80 0.49 -16.77
C ILE A 19 16.07 1.99 -16.92
N ALA A 20 16.20 2.73 -15.80
CA ALA A 20 16.51 4.14 -15.84
C ALA A 20 17.87 4.42 -16.52
N ILE A 21 18.91 3.67 -16.17
CA ILE A 21 20.24 3.81 -16.77
C ILE A 21 20.20 3.55 -18.27
N VAL A 22 19.56 2.46 -18.70
CA VAL A 22 19.44 2.11 -20.13
C VAL A 22 18.70 3.20 -20.89
N TRP A 23 17.59 3.71 -20.35
CA TRP A 23 16.81 4.78 -20.98
C TRP A 23 17.65 6.04 -21.24
N ILE A 24 18.43 6.44 -20.25
CA ILE A 24 19.35 7.59 -20.35
C ILE A 24 20.41 7.34 -21.43
N ARG A 25 20.94 6.12 -21.54
CA ARG A 25 21.98 5.79 -22.55
C ARG A 25 21.45 5.69 -23.98
N VAL A 26 20.18 5.37 -24.16
CA VAL A 26 19.54 5.37 -25.48
C VAL A 26 19.20 6.80 -25.94
N GLY A 27 19.42 7.81 -25.10
CA GLY A 27 19.09 9.21 -25.41
C GLY A 27 17.60 9.50 -25.30
N GLY A 28 16.88 8.74 -24.46
CA GLY A 28 15.47 8.99 -24.20
C GLY A 28 15.23 10.31 -23.46
N ASP A 29 14.01 10.82 -23.56
CA ASP A 29 13.62 12.04 -22.84
C ASP A 29 13.57 11.78 -21.32
N ASN A 30 14.47 12.44 -20.60
CA ASN A 30 14.61 12.35 -19.14
C ASN A 30 13.35 12.88 -18.43
N PHE A 31 12.67 13.87 -19.01
CA PHE A 31 11.48 14.47 -18.42
C PHE A 31 10.31 13.46 -18.39
N SER A 32 10.08 12.78 -19.51
CA SER A 32 9.09 11.71 -19.60
C SER A 32 9.37 10.56 -18.63
N LEU A 33 10.64 10.11 -18.55
CA LEU A 33 11.06 9.04 -17.64
C LEU A 33 10.83 9.42 -16.17
N SER A 34 11.24 10.62 -15.78
CA SER A 34 11.08 11.12 -14.41
C SER A 34 9.60 11.19 -14.01
N ASN A 35 8.74 11.75 -14.87
CA ASN A 35 7.31 11.82 -14.61
C ASN A 35 6.69 10.43 -14.43
N ALA A 36 7.02 9.48 -15.32
CA ALA A 36 6.53 8.11 -15.20
C ALA A 36 6.98 7.46 -13.88
N TYR A 37 8.25 7.61 -13.51
CA TYR A 37 8.79 7.06 -12.27
C TYR A 37 8.15 7.69 -11.03
N PHE A 38 7.93 9.00 -11.06
CA PHE A 38 7.31 9.73 -9.97
C PHE A 38 5.85 9.30 -9.77
N TYR A 39 5.05 9.23 -10.84
CA TYR A 39 3.65 8.80 -10.76
C TYR A 39 3.52 7.35 -10.31
N ILE A 40 4.30 6.43 -10.87
CA ILE A 40 4.27 5.02 -10.46
C ILE A 40 4.74 4.88 -9.01
N GLY A 41 5.78 5.62 -8.62
CA GLY A 41 6.29 5.64 -7.26
C GLY A 41 5.24 6.08 -6.24
N ILE A 42 4.52 7.17 -6.51
CA ILE A 42 3.41 7.65 -5.68
C ILE A 42 2.28 6.60 -5.63
N CYS A 43 1.88 6.03 -6.77
CA CYS A 43 0.85 5.00 -6.81
C CYS A 43 1.20 3.79 -5.95
N LEU A 44 2.46 3.34 -5.96
CA LEU A 44 2.93 2.24 -5.11
C LEU A 44 2.87 2.59 -3.61
N ILE A 45 3.24 3.81 -3.23
CA ILE A 45 3.15 4.28 -1.84
C ILE A 45 1.69 4.34 -1.40
N LEU A 46 0.80 4.92 -2.21
CA LEU A 46 -0.63 4.99 -1.94
C LEU A 46 -1.24 3.60 -1.80
N LEU A 47 -0.88 2.66 -2.67
CA LEU A 47 -1.30 1.27 -2.57
C LEU A 47 -0.82 0.66 -1.25
N GLY A 48 0.44 0.86 -0.87
CA GLY A 48 0.98 0.44 0.43
C GLY A 48 0.15 0.97 1.61
N ILE A 49 -0.22 2.25 1.57
CA ILE A 49 -1.08 2.90 2.58
C ILE A 49 -2.46 2.26 2.61
N CYS A 50 -3.11 2.08 1.46
CA CYS A 50 -4.43 1.44 1.37
C CYS A 50 -4.42 0.03 1.97
N PHE A 51 -3.36 -0.75 1.75
CA PHE A 51 -3.20 -2.08 2.36
C PHE A 51 -2.99 -2.00 3.87
N ILE A 52 -2.24 -1.01 4.38
CA ILE A 52 -2.12 -0.78 5.83
C ILE A 52 -3.48 -0.44 6.42
N LEU A 53 -4.21 0.51 5.83
CA LEU A 53 -5.51 0.96 6.31
C LEU A 53 -6.55 -0.17 6.27
N GLY A 54 -6.54 -1.00 5.22
CA GLY A 54 -7.38 -2.19 5.12
C GLY A 54 -7.08 -3.22 6.22
N GLN A 55 -5.80 -3.44 6.54
CA GLN A 55 -5.42 -4.34 7.64
C GLN A 55 -5.64 -3.75 9.04
N ALA A 56 -5.65 -2.42 9.16
CA ALA A 56 -5.88 -1.72 10.43
C ALA A 56 -7.29 -1.93 10.99
N GLN A 57 -8.14 -2.73 10.33
CA GLN A 57 -9.52 -3.00 10.74
C GLN A 57 -10.30 -1.70 11.01
N LEU A 58 -9.95 -0.60 10.31
CA LEU A 58 -10.58 0.70 10.44
C LEU A 58 -12.09 0.61 10.16
N PHE A 59 -12.48 -0.31 9.28
CA PHE A 59 -13.87 -0.62 8.94
C PHE A 59 -14.52 -1.68 9.83
N ALA A 60 -13.81 -2.26 10.81
CA ALA A 60 -14.44 -3.19 11.76
C ALA A 60 -15.43 -2.40 12.64
N GLY A 61 -16.72 -2.72 12.48
CA GLY A 61 -17.80 -2.01 13.14
C GLY A 61 -18.27 -0.74 12.42
N TRP A 62 -18.01 -0.60 11.10
CA TRP A 62 -18.62 0.45 10.29
C TRP A 62 -20.15 0.44 10.48
N PHE A 63 -20.72 1.63 10.67
CA PHE A 63 -22.08 1.86 11.17
C PHE A 63 -23.12 0.94 10.52
N LYS A 64 -23.54 -0.09 11.25
CA LYS A 64 -24.72 -0.87 10.89
C LYS A 64 -25.93 -0.17 11.51
N ARG A 65 -26.65 0.59 10.69
CA ARG A 65 -27.87 1.30 11.11
C ARG A 65 -29.05 0.33 11.03
N ARG A 66 -30.03 0.48 11.92
CA ARG A 66 -31.28 -0.31 11.91
C ARG A 66 -32.05 -0.03 10.62
N ASP A 67 -32.51 -1.07 9.94
CA ASP A 67 -33.37 -0.94 8.77
C ASP A 67 -34.81 -0.58 9.19
N LYS A 68 -35.51 0.21 8.37
CA LYS A 68 -36.91 0.59 8.64
C LYS A 68 -37.80 -0.66 8.56
N GLY A 69 -38.40 -1.04 9.68
CA GLY A 69 -39.30 -2.20 9.79
C GLY A 69 -38.72 -3.39 10.55
N GLU A 70 -37.44 -3.36 10.94
CA GLU A 70 -36.79 -4.45 11.67
C GLU A 70 -37.23 -4.49 13.15
N SER A 71 -37.56 -5.67 13.69
CA SER A 71 -37.91 -5.85 15.11
C SER A 71 -36.73 -5.50 16.02
N LYS A 72 -37.01 -5.08 17.25
CA LYS A 72 -35.94 -4.76 18.24
C LYS A 72 -35.10 -6.00 18.57
N GLU A 73 -35.69 -7.19 18.51
CA GLU A 73 -35.03 -8.47 18.79
C GLU A 73 -34.07 -8.86 17.67
N ASP A 74 -34.52 -8.77 16.41
CA ASP A 74 -33.68 -9.02 15.23
C ASP A 74 -32.48 -8.07 15.14
N TYR A 75 -32.69 -6.79 15.50
CA TYR A 75 -31.62 -5.80 15.55
C TYR A 75 -30.64 -6.08 16.71
N ALA A 76 -31.10 -6.64 17.82
CA ALA A 76 -30.27 -7.01 18.96
C ALA A 76 -29.40 -8.24 18.65
N GLU A 77 -29.93 -9.24 17.93
CA GLU A 77 -29.14 -10.38 17.44
C GLU A 77 -28.06 -9.97 16.44
N ARG A 78 -28.38 -9.01 15.55
CA ARG A 78 -27.44 -8.48 14.56
C ARG A 78 -26.52 -7.37 15.09
N LYS A 79 -26.65 -7.02 16.37
CA LYS A 79 -25.87 -5.96 17.00
C LYS A 79 -24.40 -6.35 17.02
N ILE A 80 -23.57 -5.45 16.53
CA ILE A 80 -22.13 -5.65 16.50
C ILE A 80 -21.62 -5.77 17.95
N ASP A 81 -20.89 -6.86 18.24
CA ASP A 81 -20.19 -7.00 19.52
C ASP A 81 -19.06 -5.95 19.61
N VAL A 82 -19.33 -4.93 20.41
CA VAL A 82 -18.42 -3.80 20.67
C VAL A 82 -17.10 -4.24 21.29
N ARG A 83 -17.07 -5.33 22.08
CA ARG A 83 -15.84 -5.81 22.74
C ARG A 83 -14.95 -6.56 21.75
N SER A 84 -15.55 -7.36 20.87
CA SER A 84 -14.91 -7.96 19.70
C SER A 84 -14.31 -6.90 18.76
N VAL A 85 -15.06 -5.85 18.44
CA VAL A 85 -14.58 -4.75 17.57
C VAL A 85 -13.45 -3.97 18.24
N GLY A 86 -13.58 -3.63 19.53
CA GLY A 86 -12.53 -2.96 20.29
C GLY A 86 -11.24 -3.77 20.31
N SER A 87 -11.32 -5.08 20.59
CA SER A 87 -10.16 -5.98 20.57
C SER A 87 -9.51 -6.08 19.18
N LYS A 88 -10.31 -6.10 18.10
CA LYS A 88 -9.83 -6.08 16.71
C LYS A 88 -9.10 -4.77 16.38
N LYS A 89 -9.70 -3.61 16.70
CA LYS A 89 -9.07 -2.29 16.49
C LYS A 89 -7.79 -2.08 17.29
N ASN A 90 -7.67 -2.72 18.46
CA ASN A 90 -6.49 -2.61 19.32
C ASN A 90 -5.34 -3.55 18.94
N ARG A 91 -5.47 -4.32 17.85
CA ARG A 91 -4.39 -5.18 17.35
C ARG A 91 -3.26 -4.33 16.77
N PRO A 92 -2.00 -4.74 16.95
CA PRO A 92 -0.87 -4.00 16.41
C PRO A 92 -0.92 -3.98 14.87
N LEU A 93 -0.59 -2.82 14.30
CA LEU A 93 -0.42 -2.65 12.86
C LEU A 93 0.69 -3.56 12.35
N LYS A 94 0.35 -4.53 11.49
CA LYS A 94 1.30 -5.46 10.89
C LYS A 94 1.62 -5.02 9.46
N ILE A 95 2.81 -4.46 9.26
CA ILE A 95 3.30 -4.16 7.91
C ILE A 95 3.75 -5.47 7.26
N SER A 96 3.02 -5.92 6.24
CA SER A 96 3.36 -7.15 5.52
C SER A 96 4.62 -6.96 4.65
N PRO A 97 5.34 -8.03 4.30
CA PRO A 97 6.48 -7.94 3.38
C PRO A 97 6.12 -7.32 2.03
N PHE A 98 4.88 -7.52 1.57
CA PHE A 98 4.38 -6.91 0.34
C PHE A 98 4.27 -5.38 0.45
N MET A 99 3.65 -4.88 1.53
CA MET A 99 3.56 -3.44 1.78
C MET A 99 4.94 -2.79 1.89
N ARG A 100 5.88 -3.44 2.61
CA ARG A 100 7.28 -2.98 2.68
C ARG A 100 7.91 -2.88 1.30
N GLY A 101 7.66 -3.86 0.43
CA GLY A 101 8.11 -3.83 -0.95
C GLY A 101 7.57 -2.62 -1.70
N CYS A 102 6.27 -2.37 -1.66
CA CYS A 102 5.65 -1.20 -2.30
C CYS A 102 6.27 0.12 -1.83
N PHE A 103 6.51 0.29 -0.52
CA PHE A 103 7.15 1.49 0.00
C PHE A 103 8.60 1.64 -0.44
N ILE A 104 9.39 0.56 -0.39
CA ILE A 104 10.81 0.59 -0.78
C ILE A 104 10.93 0.90 -2.27
N ILE A 105 10.21 0.16 -3.12
CA ILE A 105 10.28 0.35 -4.58
C ILE A 105 9.73 1.72 -4.96
N GLY A 106 8.59 2.13 -4.39
CA GLY A 106 8.01 3.43 -4.66
C GLY A 106 8.94 4.58 -4.27
N MET A 107 9.61 4.47 -3.12
CA MET A 107 10.59 5.46 -2.68
C MET A 107 11.83 5.50 -3.57
N VAL A 108 12.37 4.34 -3.97
CA VAL A 108 13.49 4.27 -4.93
C VAL A 108 13.10 4.93 -6.26
N MET A 109 11.90 4.67 -6.78
CA MET A 109 11.43 5.29 -8.03
C MET A 109 11.33 6.81 -7.92
N ILE A 110 10.82 7.34 -6.80
CA ILE A 110 10.74 8.80 -6.57
C ILE A 110 12.14 9.42 -6.48
N VAL A 111 13.07 8.79 -5.75
CA VAL A 111 14.46 9.27 -5.66
C VAL A 111 15.13 9.27 -7.03
N VAL A 112 14.97 8.20 -7.82
CA VAL A 112 15.50 8.13 -9.19
C VAL A 112 14.88 9.21 -10.07
N ALA A 113 13.56 9.43 -10.00
CA ALA A 113 12.90 10.49 -10.75
C ALA A 113 13.51 11.86 -10.47
N VAL A 114 13.67 12.22 -9.19
CA VAL A 114 14.29 13.50 -8.80
C VAL A 114 15.72 13.61 -9.31
N VAL A 115 16.53 12.56 -9.16
CA VAL A 115 17.93 12.56 -9.60
C VAL A 115 18.06 12.68 -11.12
N VAL A 116 17.16 12.05 -11.89
CA VAL A 116 17.17 12.14 -13.36
C VAL A 116 16.73 13.52 -13.87
N THR A 117 15.94 14.25 -13.08
CA THR A 117 15.51 15.61 -13.41
C THR A 117 16.55 16.68 -13.10
N LEU A 118 17.45 16.43 -12.14
CA LEU A 118 18.55 17.33 -11.79
C LEU A 118 19.69 17.23 -12.81
#